data_AF-A0A3B4FQA1-F1
#
_entry.id   AF-A0A3B4FQA1-F1
#
_cell.length_a   1.000
_cell.length_b   1.000
_cell.length_c   1.000
_cell.angle_alpha   90.00
_cell.angle_beta   90.00
_cell.angle_gamma   90.00
#
_symmetry.space_group_name_H-M   'P 1'
#
loop_
_entity.id
_entity.type
_entity.pdbx_description
1 polymer ?
#
loop_
_entity_poly.entity_id
_entity_poly.type
_entity_poly.pdbx_seq_one_letter_code
_entity_poly.pdbx_strand_id
1 'polypeptide(L)'
;MATLVSLMVKSRTGLLVPGQLSLLDSVRFASKKAGGSSKNLGGKSPGRRYGFKKQDGNFVHAGNILATQRLMRYHPGAHVGMGTNKTLFALEDGYVRFTKEVYVPAPRSPEATQVITKLPRGAVLYKTFINVLPVKQEGKFKLVDMV
;
A
#
# COMPACT_ATOMS: atom_id res chain seq x y z
N MET A 1 -77.56 13.84 45.18
CA MET A 1 -78.46 12.83 45.79
C MET A 1 -77.84 11.45 45.55
N ALA A 2 -76.73 11.09 46.19
CA ALA A 2 -76.57 10.63 47.58
C ALA A 2 -77.27 9.29 47.86
N THR A 3 -76.50 8.20 47.89
CA THR A 3 -76.73 7.04 48.78
C THR A 3 -75.38 6.51 49.28
N LEU A 4 -75.34 6.30 50.60
CA LEU A 4 -74.24 5.91 51.49
C LEU A 4 -74.10 4.37 51.58
N VAL A 5 -73.17 3.93 52.43
CA VAL A 5 -73.01 2.59 53.10
C VAL A 5 -71.86 1.77 52.47
N SER A 6 -70.90 1.17 53.19
CA SER A 6 -70.48 1.18 54.60
C SER A 6 -69.06 0.59 54.71
N LEU A 7 -68.38 0.97 55.78
CA LEU A 7 -67.04 0.62 56.24
C LEU A 7 -66.96 -0.80 56.86
N MET A 8 -65.71 -1.29 56.94
CA MET A 8 -65.12 -2.32 57.83
C MET A 8 -65.21 -3.79 57.39
N VAL A 9 -64.06 -4.49 57.31
CA VAL A 9 -63.63 -5.53 58.29
C VAL A 9 -62.12 -5.83 58.17
N LYS A 10 -61.42 -5.48 59.27
CA LYS A 10 -60.30 -6.12 59.98
C LYS A 10 -59.14 -6.80 59.22
N SER A 11 -57.94 -6.28 59.50
CA SER A 11 -56.68 -7.00 59.48
C SER A 11 -56.67 -8.14 60.51
N ARG A 12 -56.27 -9.35 60.10
CA ARG A 12 -55.67 -10.34 60.99
C ARG A 12 -54.44 -10.97 60.34
N THR A 13 -53.31 -10.56 60.90
CA THR A 13 -52.04 -11.28 61.06
C THR A 13 -52.14 -12.80 60.89
N GLY A 14 -51.29 -13.35 60.01
CA GLY A 14 -51.13 -14.80 59.83
C GLY A 14 -49.83 -15.15 59.10
N LEU A 15 -48.80 -15.43 59.89
CA LEU A 15 -47.75 -16.44 59.73
C LEU A 15 -46.74 -16.38 58.55
N LEU A 16 -45.47 -16.28 58.97
CA LEU A 16 -44.22 -16.45 58.22
C LEU A 16 -44.13 -17.85 57.57
N VAL A 17 -43.82 -17.89 56.28
CA VAL A 17 -43.20 -19.05 55.61
C VAL A 17 -41.80 -18.62 55.16
N PRO A 18 -40.74 -19.38 55.48
CA PRO A 18 -39.42 -19.09 54.94
C PRO A 18 -39.44 -19.49 53.45
N GLY A 19 -39.50 -18.49 52.58
CA GLY A 19 -39.28 -18.71 51.16
C GLY A 19 -37.87 -19.25 50.96
N GLN A 20 -37.74 -20.53 50.62
CA GLN A 20 -36.52 -21.07 50.04
C GLN A 20 -36.27 -20.30 48.75
N LEU A 21 -35.37 -19.31 48.82
CA LEU A 21 -34.72 -18.72 47.66
C LEU A 21 -33.80 -19.81 47.09
N SER A 22 -34.39 -20.74 46.35
CA SER A 22 -33.62 -21.48 45.36
C SER A 22 -33.17 -20.43 44.34
N LEU A 23 -31.94 -19.96 44.50
CA LEU A 23 -31.17 -19.39 43.40
C LEU A 23 -31.17 -20.44 42.29
N LEU A 24 -32.22 -20.42 41.46
CA LEU A 24 -32.17 -21.08 40.19
C LEU A 24 -31.20 -20.23 39.39
N ASP A 25 -29.93 -20.62 39.41
CA ASP A 25 -28.95 -20.17 38.45
C ASP A 25 -29.55 -20.42 37.07
N SER A 26 -30.12 -19.37 36.48
CA SER A 26 -30.63 -19.43 35.12
C SER A 26 -29.43 -19.46 34.20
N VAL A 27 -28.82 -20.64 34.03
CA VAL A 27 -27.78 -20.86 33.04
C VAL A 27 -28.47 -20.78 31.68
N ARG A 28 -28.39 -19.63 31.03
CA ARG A 28 -28.82 -19.50 29.63
C ARG A 28 -27.75 -20.13 28.74
N PHE A 29 -28.01 -21.34 28.27
CA PHE A 29 -27.20 -21.93 27.20
C PHE A 29 -27.37 -21.11 25.91
N ALA A 30 -26.28 -20.96 25.15
CA ALA A 30 -26.30 -20.26 23.87
C ALA A 30 -27.36 -20.87 22.94
N SER A 31 -28.33 -20.08 22.48
CA SER A 31 -29.49 -20.58 21.71
C SER A 31 -29.17 -20.92 20.25
N LYS A 32 -27.98 -20.60 19.74
CA LYS A 32 -27.52 -20.98 18.40
C LYS A 32 -26.07 -21.45 18.41
N LYS A 33 -25.81 -22.63 17.84
CA LYS A 33 -24.48 -23.22 17.66
C LYS A 33 -23.73 -22.69 16.42
N ALA A 34 -24.38 -21.92 15.55
CA ALA A 34 -23.82 -21.55 14.24
C ALA A 34 -23.69 -20.03 14.07
N GLY A 35 -22.47 -19.53 14.27
CA GLY A 35 -22.01 -18.28 13.65
C GLY A 35 -21.56 -18.55 12.21
N GLY A 36 -21.82 -17.62 11.29
CA GLY A 36 -21.47 -17.79 9.87
C GLY A 36 -19.98 -17.97 9.63
N SER A 37 -19.63 -18.69 8.55
CA SER A 37 -18.24 -18.83 8.07
C SER A 37 -17.61 -17.47 7.72
N SER A 38 -16.27 -17.43 7.65
CA SER A 38 -15.54 -16.21 7.26
C SER A 38 -16.06 -15.69 5.92
N LYS A 39 -16.57 -14.46 5.93
CA LYS A 39 -17.03 -13.75 4.73
C LYS A 39 -15.87 -13.15 3.92
N ASN A 40 -14.67 -13.12 4.50
CA ASN A 40 -13.46 -12.59 3.87
C ASN A 40 -12.81 -13.68 3.01
N LEU A 41 -13.48 -14.03 1.90
CA LEU A 41 -12.96 -14.95 0.89
C LEU A 41 -11.97 -14.19 -0.01
N GLY A 42 -10.67 -14.41 0.16
CA GLY A 42 -9.64 -13.75 -0.66
C GLY A 42 -8.24 -13.76 -0.05
N GLY A 43 -7.35 -12.89 -0.55
CA GLY A 43 -6.02 -12.65 0.03
C GLY A 43 -4.95 -13.71 -0.29
N LYS A 44 -5.26 -14.71 -1.13
CA LYS A 44 -4.35 -15.80 -1.50
C LYS A 44 -3.51 -15.52 -2.75
N SER A 45 -3.32 -14.25 -3.12
CA SER A 45 -2.56 -13.90 -4.32
C SER A 45 -1.07 -14.17 -4.13
N PRO A 46 -0.40 -14.87 -5.07
CA PRO A 46 1.03 -15.12 -4.97
C PRO A 46 1.86 -13.84 -5.16
N GLY A 47 3.11 -13.87 -4.70
CA GLY A 47 4.05 -12.77 -4.86
C GLY A 47 4.41 -12.52 -6.33
N ARG A 48 4.44 -11.24 -6.75
CA ARG A 48 4.68 -10.82 -8.15
C ARG A 48 6.16 -10.66 -8.52
N ARG A 49 7.09 -10.93 -7.60
CA ARG A 49 8.56 -10.88 -7.78
C ARG A 49 9.09 -9.55 -8.35
N TYR A 50 8.45 -8.44 -7.98
CA TYR A 50 8.93 -7.08 -8.24
C TYR A 50 10.20 -6.78 -7.45
N GLY A 51 11.01 -5.86 -7.97
CA GLY A 51 12.26 -5.42 -7.36
C GLY A 51 13.37 -5.24 -8.39
N PHE A 52 14.56 -4.97 -7.88
CA PHE A 52 15.77 -4.83 -8.69
C PHE A 52 16.19 -6.17 -9.28
N LYS A 53 16.73 -6.11 -10.49
CA LYS A 53 17.38 -7.24 -11.17
C LYS A 53 18.87 -7.01 -11.32
N LYS A 54 19.30 -5.74 -11.32
CA LYS A 54 20.71 -5.31 -11.34
C LYS A 54 20.93 -4.28 -10.25
N GLN A 55 22.02 -4.44 -9.49
CA GLN A 55 22.43 -3.56 -8.39
C GLN A 55 23.42 -2.51 -8.90
N ASP A 56 23.75 -1.55 -8.04
CA ASP A 56 24.76 -0.52 -8.32
C ASP A 56 26.12 -1.17 -8.65
N GLY A 57 26.80 -0.68 -9.68
CA GLY A 57 28.09 -1.21 -10.12
C GLY A 57 28.02 -2.49 -10.98
N ASN A 58 26.84 -3.07 -11.21
CA ASN A 58 26.72 -4.21 -12.11
C ASN A 58 26.86 -3.79 -13.57
N PHE A 59 27.61 -4.56 -14.34
CA PHE A 59 27.63 -4.44 -15.79
C PHE A 59 26.33 -4.97 -16.41
N VAL A 60 25.79 -4.23 -17.36
CA VAL A 60 24.55 -4.55 -18.08
C VAL A 60 24.75 -4.35 -19.57
N HIS A 61 24.07 -5.19 -20.35
CA HIS A 61 23.94 -5.00 -21.78
C HIS A 61 22.67 -4.20 -22.11
N ALA A 62 22.65 -3.57 -23.28
CA ALA A 62 21.45 -2.99 -23.85
C ALA A 62 20.28 -3.99 -23.84
N GLY A 63 19.09 -3.54 -23.44
CA GLY A 63 17.88 -4.36 -23.30
C GLY A 63 17.72 -5.08 -21.96
N ASN A 64 18.77 -5.16 -21.11
CA ASN A 64 18.65 -5.82 -19.81
C ASN A 64 17.67 -5.08 -18.88
N ILE A 65 16.83 -5.85 -18.18
CA ILE A 65 15.92 -5.30 -17.16
C ILE A 65 16.72 -4.89 -15.93
N LEU A 66 16.52 -3.66 -15.46
CA LEU A 66 17.16 -3.10 -14.28
C LEU A 66 16.29 -3.27 -13.03
N ALA A 67 15.00 -2.91 -13.13
CA ALA A 67 14.04 -3.03 -12.04
C ALA A 67 12.61 -3.19 -12.55
N THR A 68 11.83 -4.05 -11.89
CA THR A 68 10.39 -4.23 -12.15
C THR A 68 9.59 -3.71 -10.97
N GLN A 69 8.60 -2.86 -11.22
CA GLN A 69 7.87 -2.15 -10.17
C GLN A 69 6.40 -1.92 -10.54
N ARG A 70 5.53 -1.77 -9.54
CA ARG A 70 4.10 -1.45 -9.75
C ARG A 70 3.84 0.06 -9.81
N LEU A 71 4.50 0.79 -8.91
CA LEU A 71 4.53 2.24 -8.87
C LEU A 71 5.96 2.70 -9.12
N MET A 72 6.11 3.97 -9.52
CA MET A 72 7.42 4.57 -9.78
C MET A 72 8.18 4.76 -8.46
N ARG A 73 9.00 3.78 -8.09
CA ARG A 73 9.94 3.89 -6.97
C ARG A 73 11.30 4.42 -7.45
N TYR A 74 11.71 3.95 -8.61
CA TYR A 74 12.91 4.39 -9.32
C TYR A 74 12.53 5.07 -10.62
N HIS A 75 13.19 6.18 -10.91
CA HIS A 75 12.99 6.97 -12.12
C HIS A 75 14.04 6.60 -13.18
N PRO A 76 13.67 6.60 -14.47
CA PRO A 76 14.64 6.46 -15.55
C PRO A 76 15.53 7.72 -15.58
N GLY A 77 16.83 7.52 -15.52
CA GLY A 77 17.82 8.57 -15.77
C GLY A 77 18.53 8.35 -17.10
N ALA A 78 19.83 8.63 -17.15
CA ALA A 78 20.64 8.53 -18.36
C ALA A 78 20.73 7.08 -18.87
N HIS A 79 20.51 6.89 -20.18
CA HIS A 79 20.59 5.60 -20.88
C HIS A 79 19.68 4.50 -20.29
N VAL A 80 18.55 4.89 -19.68
CA VAL A 80 17.54 3.98 -19.14
C VAL A 80 16.18 4.25 -19.76
N GLY A 81 15.58 3.22 -20.34
CA GLY A 81 14.22 3.23 -20.87
C GLY A 81 13.18 2.81 -19.82
N MET A 82 11.93 3.21 -20.04
CA MET A 82 10.78 2.81 -19.22
C MET A 82 9.70 2.18 -20.08
N GLY A 83 9.24 0.98 -19.72
CA GLY A 83 8.13 0.29 -20.38
C GLY A 83 6.75 0.69 -19.85
N THR A 84 5.69 0.22 -20.50
CA THR A 84 4.28 0.52 -20.15
C THR A 84 3.91 0.14 -18.71
N ASN A 85 4.48 -0.96 -18.22
CA ASN A 85 4.30 -1.43 -16.84
C ASN A 85 5.31 -0.80 -15.85
N LYS A 86 5.97 0.31 -16.22
CA LYS A 86 6.97 1.02 -15.40
C LYS A 86 8.23 0.20 -15.10
N THR A 87 8.48 -0.84 -15.88
CA THR A 87 9.75 -1.59 -15.84
C THR A 87 10.86 -0.74 -16.44
N LEU A 88 12.01 -0.72 -15.78
CA LEU A 88 13.20 0.00 -16.25
C LEU A 88 14.16 -0.97 -16.93
N PHE A 89 14.71 -0.57 -18.07
CA PHE A 89 15.66 -1.37 -18.86
C PHE A 89 16.81 -0.49 -19.37
N ALA A 90 17.98 -1.09 -19.57
CA ALA A 90 19.15 -0.41 -20.09
C ALA A 90 19.01 -0.17 -21.60
N LEU A 91 19.38 1.02 -22.08
CA LEU A 91 19.45 1.33 -23.51
C LEU A 91 20.83 1.03 -24.09
N GLU A 92 21.88 1.10 -23.28
CA GLU A 92 23.27 0.92 -23.68
C GLU A 92 24.01 -0.08 -22.78
N ASP A 93 25.16 -0.56 -23.26
CA ASP A 93 26.07 -1.42 -22.52
C ASP A 93 26.89 -0.59 -21.52
N GLY A 94 26.77 -0.88 -20.22
CA GLY A 94 27.39 -0.03 -19.21
C GLY A 94 27.30 -0.53 -17.78
N TYR A 95 27.69 0.33 -16.84
CA TYR A 95 27.56 0.09 -15.41
C TYR A 95 26.37 0.84 -14.81
N VAL A 96 25.56 0.14 -14.01
CA VAL A 96 24.40 0.74 -13.34
C VAL A 96 24.85 1.67 -12.22
N ARG A 97 24.29 2.87 -12.15
CA ARG A 97 24.49 3.83 -11.06
C ARG A 97 23.17 4.40 -10.53
N PHE A 98 23.05 4.50 -9.22
CA PHE A 98 21.91 5.12 -8.55
C PHE A 98 22.26 6.53 -8.05
N THR A 99 21.42 7.50 -8.37
CA THR A 99 21.60 8.90 -7.96
C THR A 99 20.32 9.46 -7.34
N LYS A 100 20.46 10.55 -6.58
CA LYS A 100 19.35 11.32 -6.03
C LYS A 100 19.37 12.68 -6.71
N GLU A 101 18.44 12.89 -7.63
CA GLU A 101 18.42 14.09 -8.47
C GLU A 101 17.11 14.86 -8.26
N VAL A 102 17.14 16.15 -8.61
CA VAL A 102 15.97 17.01 -8.56
C VAL A 102 14.94 16.53 -9.59
N TYR A 103 13.72 16.31 -9.14
CA TYR A 103 12.63 15.84 -9.97
C TYR A 103 11.84 16.99 -10.56
N VAL A 104 11.98 17.17 -11.88
CA VAL A 104 11.19 18.12 -12.66
C VAL A 104 10.29 17.33 -13.63
N PRO A 105 8.99 17.17 -13.34
CA PRO A 105 8.07 16.48 -14.23
C PRO A 105 7.68 17.35 -15.43
N ALA A 106 7.14 16.71 -16.47
CA ALA A 106 6.60 17.42 -17.62
C ALA A 106 5.43 18.35 -17.20
N PRO A 107 5.29 19.54 -17.82
CA PRO A 107 4.26 20.53 -17.43
C PRO A 107 2.82 20.01 -17.51
N ARG A 108 2.55 19.05 -18.41
CA ARG A 108 1.22 18.44 -18.59
C ARG A 108 0.90 17.31 -17.61
N SER A 109 1.86 16.91 -16.77
CA SER A 109 1.66 15.80 -15.84
C SER A 109 0.78 16.21 -14.65
N PRO A 110 -0.03 15.29 -14.08
CA PRO A 110 -0.82 15.60 -12.90
C PRO A 110 0.06 15.90 -11.68
N GLU A 111 1.27 15.33 -11.61
CA GLU A 111 2.23 15.59 -10.53
C GLU A 111 2.67 17.07 -10.51
N ALA A 112 2.88 17.68 -11.67
CA ALA A 112 3.20 19.10 -11.76
C ALA A 112 2.08 19.96 -11.18
N THR A 113 0.83 19.75 -11.63
CA THR A 113 -0.31 20.57 -11.23
C THR A 113 -0.75 20.31 -9.79
N GLN A 114 -0.72 19.07 -9.31
CA GLN A 114 -1.30 18.71 -8.01
C GLN A 114 -0.32 18.78 -6.86
N VAL A 115 0.98 18.59 -7.13
CA VAL A 115 2.03 18.54 -6.08
C VAL A 115 2.86 19.81 -6.12
N ILE A 116 3.50 20.13 -7.24
CA ILE A 116 4.51 21.21 -7.29
C ILE A 116 3.90 22.57 -6.97
N THR A 117 2.70 22.86 -7.48
CA THR A 117 1.99 24.13 -7.22
C THR A 117 1.66 24.36 -5.74
N LYS A 118 1.57 23.29 -4.95
CA LYS A 118 1.22 23.34 -3.53
C LYS A 118 2.43 23.35 -2.62
N LEU A 119 3.64 23.23 -3.17
CA LEU A 119 4.86 23.26 -2.39
C LEU A 119 5.19 24.69 -1.96
N PRO A 120 5.75 24.88 -0.74
CA PRO A 120 6.23 26.19 -0.33
C PRO A 120 7.42 26.62 -1.18
N ARG A 121 7.61 27.94 -1.30
CA ARG A 121 8.72 28.51 -2.09
C ARG A 121 10.07 28.01 -1.56
N GLY A 122 10.93 27.55 -2.46
CA GLY A 122 12.24 26.99 -2.14
C GLY A 122 12.25 25.48 -1.85
N ALA A 123 11.09 24.82 -1.75
CA ALA A 123 11.04 23.37 -1.65
C ALA A 123 11.35 22.70 -2.99
N VAL A 124 12.18 21.66 -2.95
CA VAL A 124 12.63 20.89 -4.10
C VAL A 124 12.32 19.41 -3.88
N LEU A 125 11.78 18.75 -4.90
CA LEU A 125 11.54 17.32 -4.87
C LEU A 125 12.79 16.59 -5.36
N TYR A 126 13.30 15.65 -4.55
CA TYR A 126 14.34 14.74 -4.97
C TYR A 126 13.76 13.35 -5.20
N LYS A 127 14.16 12.70 -6.29
CA LYS A 127 13.79 11.31 -6.58
C LYS A 127 15.03 10.48 -6.89
N THR A 128 14.88 9.16 -6.82
CA THR A 128 15.97 8.23 -7.09
C THR A 128 15.96 7.87 -8.56
N PHE A 129 17.06 8.13 -9.24
CA PHE A 129 17.25 7.81 -10.66
C PHE A 129 18.18 6.61 -10.81
N ILE A 130 17.93 5.82 -11.85
CA ILE A 130 18.84 4.77 -12.30
C ILE A 130 19.46 5.25 -13.60
N ASN A 131 20.79 5.28 -13.61
CA ASN A 131 21.61 5.66 -14.74
C ASN A 131 22.40 4.43 -15.20
N VAL A 132 22.72 4.36 -16.49
CA VAL A 132 23.70 3.41 -17.03
C VAL A 132 24.86 4.22 -17.61
N LEU A 133 26.07 3.98 -17.11
CA LEU A 133 27.29 4.62 -17.59
C LEU A 133 27.89 3.77 -18.72
N PRO A 134 27.87 4.23 -19.98
CA PRO A 134 28.34 3.44 -21.11
C PRO A 134 29.85 3.20 -21.05
N VAL A 135 30.28 1.99 -21.41
CA VAL A 135 31.71 1.61 -21.45
C VAL A 135 32.29 1.80 -22.86
N LYS A 136 31.48 1.58 -23.90
CA LYS A 136 31.90 1.70 -25.29
C LYS A 136 31.79 3.17 -25.71
N GLN A 137 32.88 3.73 -26.22
CA GLN A 137 32.86 5.02 -26.92
C GLN A 137 32.47 4.74 -28.38
N GLU A 138 31.41 5.39 -28.88
CA GLU A 138 30.75 5.05 -30.15
C GLU A 138 31.58 5.35 -31.42
N GLY A 139 32.83 5.80 -31.30
CA GLY A 139 33.69 6.00 -32.46
C GLY A 139 35.17 6.00 -32.12
N LYS A 140 35.90 5.00 -32.62
CA LYS A 140 37.34 5.12 -32.84
C LYS A 140 37.55 5.44 -34.31
N PHE A 141 37.94 6.67 -34.61
CA PHE A 141 38.38 7.02 -35.94
C PHE A 141 39.64 6.22 -36.24
N LYS A 142 39.59 5.43 -37.31
CA LYS A 142 40.75 4.72 -37.85
C LYS A 142 41.14 5.42 -39.13
N LEU A 143 42.42 5.73 -39.28
CA LEU A 143 42.98 6.17 -40.55
C LEU A 143 42.76 5.04 -41.56
N VAL A 144 42.01 5.31 -42.62
CA VAL A 144 41.69 4.31 -43.65
C VAL A 144 42.75 4.32 -44.74
N ASP A 145 43.26 5.50 -45.12
CA ASP A 145 44.33 5.62 -46.11
C ASP A 145 45.16 6.89 -45.88
N MET A 146 46.43 6.85 -46.29
CA MET A 146 47.27 8.05 -46.42
C MET A 146 47.41 8.36 -47.90
N VAL A 147 46.60 9.31 -48.36
CA VAL A 147 46.73 9.93 -49.70
C VAL A 147 47.93 10.86 -49.72
#